data_AF-A0A536VZG2-F1
#
_entry.id   AF-A0A536VZG2-F1
#
_cell.length_a   1.000
_cell.length_b   1.000
_cell.length_c   1.000
_cell.angle_alpha   90.00
_cell.angle_beta   90.00
_cell.angle_gamma   90.00
#
_symmetry.space_group_name_H-M   'P 1'
#
loop_
_entity.id
_entity.type
_entity.pdbx_description
1 polymer ?
#
loop_
_entity_poly.entity_id
_entity_poly.type
_entity_poly.pdbx_seq_one_letter_code
_entity_poly.pdbx_strand_id
1 'polypeptide(L)'
;MQAPGTPYSLEVNPNLPERLARLEELAGNLRYSWDRPTRELFERLHPSLWNAVGHNPKAFLRRVDERRLVHAADDPVFRSSFERALLAYDAYLDTSARSEETQRFLGDDLIA
;
A
#
# COMPACT_ATOMS: atom_id res chain seq x y z
N MET A 1 -46.68 -13.30 14.31
CA MET A 1 -45.87 -12.06 14.39
C MET A 1 -44.42 -12.50 14.26
N GLN A 2 -43.80 -12.33 13.08
CA GLN A 2 -42.38 -12.67 12.90
C GLN A 2 -41.53 -11.53 13.46
N ALA A 3 -40.53 -11.86 14.28
CA ALA A 3 -39.59 -10.86 14.78
C ALA A 3 -38.77 -10.29 13.61
N PRO A 4 -38.47 -8.97 13.59
CA PRO A 4 -37.62 -8.40 12.56
C PRO A 4 -36.23 -9.04 12.63
N GLY A 5 -35.73 -9.54 11.50
CA GLY A 5 -34.38 -10.12 11.42
C GLY A 5 -33.29 -9.08 11.67
N THR A 6 -32.18 -9.50 12.28
CA THR A 6 -31.01 -8.64 12.50
C THR A 6 -30.27 -8.41 11.18
N PRO A 7 -30.07 -7.16 10.73
CA PRO A 7 -29.24 -6.89 9.56
C PRO A 7 -27.76 -7.11 9.91
N TYR A 8 -27.05 -7.87 9.07
CA TYR A 8 -25.60 -8.04 9.14
C TYR A 8 -24.95 -7.36 7.93
N SER A 9 -23.86 -6.62 8.15
CA SER A 9 -23.06 -6.04 7.07
C SER A 9 -21.97 -7.03 6.66
N LEU A 10 -21.94 -7.41 5.39
CA LEU A 10 -20.90 -8.25 4.81
C LEU A 10 -20.00 -7.38 3.94
N GLU A 11 -18.72 -7.31 4.28
CA GLU A 11 -17.71 -6.68 3.42
C GLU A 11 -17.00 -7.76 2.59
N VAL A 12 -16.96 -7.58 1.27
CA VAL A 12 -16.22 -8.44 0.35
C VAL A 12 -15.00 -7.65 -0.11
N ASN A 13 -13.81 -8.12 0.28
CA ASN A 13 -12.55 -7.55 -0.18
C ASN A 13 -11.99 -8.43 -1.31
N PRO A 14 -11.39 -7.83 -2.36
CA PRO A 14 -10.72 -8.58 -3.42
C PRO A 14 -9.50 -9.31 -2.86
N ASN A 15 -9.18 -10.48 -3.43
CA ASN A 15 -7.96 -11.17 -3.08
C ASN A 15 -6.77 -10.56 -3.85
N LEU A 16 -5.70 -10.24 -3.14
CA LEU A 16 -4.50 -9.69 -3.74
C LEU A 16 -3.61 -10.85 -4.21
N PRO A 17 -3.22 -10.92 -5.50
CA PRO A 17 -2.34 -11.99 -5.97
C PRO A 17 -0.98 -11.90 -5.25
N GLU A 18 -0.38 -13.06 -4.95
CA GLU A 18 0.85 -13.17 -4.16
C GLU A 18 1.99 -12.29 -4.72
N ARG A 19 2.09 -12.21 -6.05
CA ARG A 19 3.07 -11.36 -6.76
C ARG A 19 2.95 -9.87 -6.44
N LEU A 20 1.75 -9.41 -6.05
CA LEU A 20 1.46 -8.04 -5.70
C LEU A 20 1.13 -7.87 -4.21
N ALA A 21 1.35 -8.89 -3.38
CA ALA A 21 1.00 -8.86 -1.95
C ALA A 21 1.59 -7.64 -1.22
N ARG A 22 2.81 -7.23 -1.61
CA ARG A 22 3.49 -6.06 -1.03
C ARG A 22 2.86 -4.70 -1.38
N LEU A 23 1.81 -4.65 -2.22
CA LEU A 23 1.00 -3.42 -2.37
C LEU A 23 0.36 -3.01 -1.05
N GLU A 24 0.05 -3.96 -0.15
CA GLU A 24 -0.43 -3.67 1.20
C GLU A 24 0.60 -2.92 2.04
N GLU A 25 1.90 -3.21 1.89
CA GLU A 25 2.97 -2.48 2.58
C GLU A 25 3.06 -1.03 2.10
N LEU A 26 3.00 -0.83 0.77
CA LEU A 26 3.00 0.50 0.16
C LEU A 26 1.74 1.30 0.55
N ALA A 27 0.58 0.65 0.59
CA ALA A 27 -0.67 1.25 1.07
C ALA A 27 -0.66 1.52 2.58
N GLY A 28 0.11 0.71 3.31
CA GLY A 28 0.29 0.72 4.76
C GLY A 28 1.03 1.93 5.30
N ASN A 29 1.89 2.56 4.48
CA ASN A 29 2.89 3.50 4.93
C ASN A 29 2.66 4.93 4.40
N LEU A 30 2.66 5.93 5.30
CA LEU A 30 2.43 7.34 4.97
C LEU A 30 3.36 7.93 3.89
N ARG A 31 4.49 7.28 3.59
CA ARG A 31 5.42 7.64 2.51
C ARG A 31 4.71 7.80 1.15
N TYR A 32 3.63 7.06 0.90
CA TYR A 32 2.87 7.19 -0.35
C TYR A 32 2.37 8.62 -0.59
N SER A 33 2.17 9.43 0.46
CA SER A 33 1.62 10.78 0.34
C SER A 33 2.57 11.73 -0.40
N TRP A 34 3.88 11.53 -0.31
CA TRP A 34 4.90 12.30 -1.03
C TRP A 34 5.64 11.51 -2.12
N ASP A 35 5.54 10.17 -2.14
CA ASP A 35 6.16 9.33 -3.16
C ASP A 35 5.27 9.22 -4.41
N ARG A 36 5.61 9.98 -5.45
CA ARG A 36 4.89 9.97 -6.74
C ARG A 36 4.85 8.58 -7.40
N PRO A 37 5.95 7.80 -7.48
CA PRO A 37 5.92 6.47 -8.08
C PRO A 37 4.89 5.55 -7.44
N THR A 38 4.76 5.56 -6.11
CA THR A 38 3.75 4.76 -5.40
C THR A 38 2.34 5.18 -5.81
N ARG A 39 2.05 6.49 -5.89
CA ARG A 39 0.73 7.00 -6.30
C ARG A 39 0.39 6.64 -7.74
N GLU A 40 1.36 6.71 -8.64
CA GLU A 40 1.22 6.36 -10.06
C GLU A 40 0.83 4.89 -10.26
N LEU A 41 1.27 3.98 -9.37
CA LEU A 41 0.85 2.57 -9.42
C LEU A 41 -0.66 2.41 -9.22
N PHE A 42 -1.21 3.04 -8.18
CA PHE A 42 -2.65 2.96 -7.89
C PHE A 42 -3.48 3.66 -8.96
N GLU A 43 -3.00 4.81 -9.45
CA GLU A 43 -3.63 5.52 -10.56
C GLU A 43 -3.66 4.67 -11.83
N ARG A 44 -2.54 4.01 -12.18
CA ARG A 44 -2.45 3.15 -13.37
C ARG A 44 -3.36 1.92 -13.30
N LEU A 45 -3.56 1.35 -12.10
CA LEU A 45 -4.47 0.22 -11.91
C LEU A 45 -5.93 0.58 -12.23
N HIS A 46 -6.39 1.70 -11.68
CA HIS A 46 -7.75 2.16 -11.92
C HIS A 46 -7.91 3.67 -11.64
N PRO A 47 -7.76 4.54 -12.65
CA PRO A 47 -7.75 6.00 -12.45
C PRO A 47 -9.05 6.53 -11.82
N SER A 48 -10.20 6.05 -12.30
CA SER A 48 -11.49 6.51 -11.76
C SER A 48 -11.72 6.11 -10.30
N LEU A 49 -11.36 4.88 -9.93
CA LEU A 49 -11.46 4.41 -8.55
C LEU A 49 -10.47 5.15 -7.65
N TRP A 50 -9.24 5.38 -8.14
CA TRP A 50 -8.22 6.13 -7.42
C TRP A 50 -8.68 7.54 -7.04
N ASN A 51 -9.32 8.24 -7.98
CA ASN A 51 -9.97 9.52 -7.72
C ASN A 51 -11.15 9.38 -6.76
N ALA A 52 -12.01 8.38 -6.95
CA ALA A 52 -13.20 8.16 -6.12
C ALA A 52 -12.89 7.86 -4.65
N VAL A 53 -11.77 7.20 -4.37
CA VAL A 53 -11.31 6.95 -2.99
C VAL A 53 -10.44 8.08 -2.42
N GLY A 54 -10.33 9.20 -3.13
CA GLY A 54 -9.58 10.37 -2.69
C GLY A 54 -8.08 10.11 -2.55
N HIS A 55 -7.49 9.30 -3.44
CA HIS A 55 -6.08 8.92 -3.41
C HIS A 55 -5.66 8.17 -2.13
N ASN A 56 -6.58 7.41 -1.54
CA ASN A 56 -6.29 6.54 -0.40
C ASN A 56 -6.00 5.10 -0.87
N PRO A 57 -4.76 4.61 -0.75
CA PRO A 57 -4.36 3.29 -1.28
C PRO A 57 -4.98 2.12 -0.51
N LYS A 58 -5.22 2.23 0.80
CA LYS A 58 -5.95 1.20 1.55
C LYS A 58 -7.40 1.10 1.11
N ALA A 59 -8.07 2.24 0.95
CA ALA A 59 -9.44 2.30 0.47
C ALA A 59 -9.57 1.79 -0.97
N PHE A 60 -8.54 2.00 -1.79
CA PHE A 60 -8.41 1.47 -3.14
C PHE A 60 -8.32 -0.06 -3.16
N LEU A 61 -7.39 -0.65 -2.40
CA LEU A 61 -7.18 -2.10 -2.38
C LEU A 61 -8.42 -2.88 -1.93
N ARG A 62 -9.25 -2.29 -1.07
CA ARG A 62 -10.54 -2.89 -0.66
C ARG A 62 -11.64 -2.86 -1.73
N ARG A 63 -11.49 -2.06 -2.79
CA ARG A 63 -12.56 -1.78 -3.77
C ARG A 63 -12.18 -2.12 -5.21
N VAL A 64 -10.90 -2.33 -5.48
CA VAL A 64 -10.41 -2.62 -6.83
C VAL A 64 -10.89 -4.00 -7.27
N ASP A 65 -11.23 -4.12 -8.56
CA ASP A 65 -11.61 -5.39 -9.14
C ASP A 65 -10.43 -6.38 -9.13
N GLU A 66 -10.67 -7.59 -8.64
CA GLU A 66 -9.64 -8.63 -8.53
C GLU A 66 -9.02 -8.98 -9.89
N ARG A 67 -9.81 -9.00 -10.98
CA ARG A 67 -9.27 -9.33 -12.31
C ARG A 67 -8.27 -8.28 -12.77
N ARG A 68 -8.46 -7.01 -12.42
CA ARG A 68 -7.47 -5.96 -12.72
C ARG A 68 -6.16 -6.19 -11.98
N LEU A 69 -6.22 -6.64 -10.73
CA LEU A 69 -5.01 -6.99 -9.96
C LEU A 69 -4.28 -8.17 -10.59
N VAL A 70 -5.02 -9.21 -11.01
CA VAL A 70 -4.45 -10.36 -11.72
C VAL A 70 -3.81 -9.92 -13.04
N HIS A 71 -4.51 -9.15 -13.87
CA HIS A 71 -3.95 -8.63 -15.12
C HIS A 71 -2.70 -7.76 -14.90
N ALA A 72 -2.69 -6.92 -13.86
CA ALA A 72 -1.53 -6.10 -13.52
C ALA A 72 -0.35 -6.94 -13.01
N ALA A 73 -0.63 -8.05 -12.32
CA ALA A 73 0.39 -9.00 -11.88
C ALA A 73 1.09 -9.69 -13.07
N ASP A 74 0.40 -9.83 -14.20
CA ASP A 74 0.95 -10.41 -15.42
C ASP A 74 1.58 -9.35 -16.38
N ASP A 75 1.25 -8.06 -16.25
CA ASP A 75 1.83 -6.98 -17.05
C ASP A 75 3.30 -6.69 -16.64
N PRO A 76 4.29 -6.96 -17.52
CA PRO A 76 5.69 -6.68 -17.22
C PRO A 76 5.97 -5.20 -16.93
N VAL A 77 5.27 -4.28 -17.60
CA VAL A 77 5.51 -2.84 -17.44
C VAL A 77 5.01 -2.36 -16.08
N PHE A 78 3.86 -2.86 -15.64
CA PHE A 78 3.37 -2.62 -14.28
C PHE A 78 4.33 -3.18 -13.24
N ARG A 79 4.75 -4.44 -13.40
CA ARG A 79 5.69 -5.08 -12.48
C ARG A 79 7.02 -4.34 -12.35
N SER A 80 7.63 -3.91 -13.46
CA SER A 80 8.87 -3.12 -13.39
C SER A 80 8.68 -1.78 -12.68
N SER A 81 7.50 -1.18 -12.74
CA SER A 81 7.19 0.05 -11.99
C SER A 81 6.97 -0.25 -10.51
N PHE A 82 6.30 -1.36 -10.22
CA PHE A 82 6.06 -1.85 -8.85
C PHE A 82 7.37 -2.21 -8.14
N GLU A 83 8.24 -2.98 -8.77
CA GLU A 83 9.56 -3.34 -8.25
C GLU A 83 10.41 -2.10 -7.95
N ARG A 84 10.41 -1.09 -8.83
CA ARG A 84 11.11 0.17 -8.57
C ARG A 84 10.57 0.91 -7.34
N ALA A 85 9.24 0.93 -7.16
CA ALA A 85 8.63 1.53 -5.98
C ALA A 85 8.98 0.77 -4.70
N LEU A 86 9.01 -0.57 -4.76
CA LEU A 86 9.44 -1.42 -3.64
C LEU A 86 10.90 -1.20 -3.28
N LEU A 87 11.81 -1.14 -4.26
CA LEU A 87 13.23 -0.88 -4.00
C LEU A 87 13.43 0.48 -3.32
N ALA A 88 12.71 1.51 -3.77
CA ALA A 88 12.76 2.83 -3.14
C ALA A 88 12.16 2.85 -1.73
N TYR A 89 11.12 2.03 -1.49
CA TYR A 89 10.53 1.84 -0.18
C TYR A 89 11.47 1.10 0.79
N ASP A 90 12.05 -0.01 0.35
CA ASP A 90 12.98 -0.82 1.15
C ASP A 90 14.24 -0.02 1.52
N ALA A 91 14.80 0.74 0.56
CA ALA A 91 15.94 1.62 0.82
C ALA A 91 15.62 2.75 1.82
N TYR A 92 14.38 3.27 1.80
CA TYR A 92 13.93 4.27 2.77
C TYR A 92 13.83 3.68 4.18
N LEU A 93 13.26 2.48 4.31
CA LEU A 93 13.16 1.80 5.60
C LEU A 93 14.53 1.45 6.19
N ASP A 94 15.48 0.99 5.37
CA ASP A 94 16.86 0.73 5.80
C ASP A 94 17.54 2.01 6.32
N THR A 95 17.33 3.13 5.63
CA THR A 95 17.87 4.43 6.06
C THR A 95 17.26 4.88 7.39
N SER A 96 15.94 4.71 7.57
CA SER A 96 15.26 5.03 8.84
C SER A 96 15.82 4.19 9.98
N ALA A 97 15.92 2.88 9.79
CA ALA A 97 16.41 1.95 10.81
C ALA A 97 17.83 2.30 11.27
N ARG A 98 18.73 2.66 10.34
CA ARG A 98 20.10 3.11 10.68
C ARG A 98 20.10 4.41 11.50
N SER A 99 19.20 5.33 11.19
CA SER A 99 19.08 6.60 11.92
C SER A 99 18.54 6.40 13.35
N GLU A 100 17.60 5.48 13.54
CA GLU A 100 17.05 5.10 14.85
C GLU A 100 18.08 4.35 15.69
N GLU A 101 18.89 3.49 15.07
CA GLU A 101 20.01 2.83 15.72
C GLU A 101 21.07 3.85 16.17
N THR A 102 21.40 4.83 15.32
CA THR A 102 22.30 5.94 15.67
C THR A 102 21.74 6.76 16.84
N GLN A 103 20.43 7.04 16.86
CA GLN A 103 19.77 7.76 17.96
C GLN A 103 19.71 6.95 19.26
N ARG A 104 19.52 5.62 19.19
CA ARG A 104 19.59 4.74 20.37
C ARG A 104 20.99 4.70 20.97
N PHE A 105 22.04 4.79 20.15
CA PHE A 105 23.41 4.86 20.63
C PHE A 105 23.80 6.25 21.16
N LEU A 106 23.10 7.32 20.76
CA LEU A 106 23.28 8.67 21.30
C LEU A 106 22.56 8.91 22.64
N GLY A 107 21.73 7.96 23.10
CA GLY A 107 20.99 8.07 24.37
C GLY A 107 21.83 7.77 25.62
N ASP A 108 22.99 7.14 25.46
CA ASP A 108 23.89 6.75 26.57
C ASP A 108 25.19 7.58 26.63
N ASP A 109 25.42 8.51 25.69
CA ASP A 109 26.61 9.37 25.71
C ASP A 109 26.24 10.84 26.02
N LEU A 110 26.54 11.20 27.28
CA LEU A 110 26.45 12.47 28.01
C LEU A 110 26.56 13.79 27.22
N ILE A 111 25.92 14.84 27.76
CA ILE A 111 26.62 16.09 28.11
C ILE A 111 26.39 16.38 29.60
N ALA A 112 27.51 16.55 30.30
CA ALA A 112 27.68 16.85 31.73
C ALA A 112 27.36 18.31 32.09
#